data_AF-A0A4Q8B5R8-F1
#
_entry.id   AF-A0A4Q8B5R8-F1
#
_cell.length_a   1.000
_cell.length_b   1.000
_cell.length_c   1.000
_cell.angle_alpha   90.00
_cell.angle_beta   90.00
_cell.angle_gamma   90.00
#
_symmetry.space_group_name_H-M   'P 1'
#
loop_
_entity.id
_entity.type
_entity.pdbx_description
1 polymer ?
#
loop_
_entity_poly.entity_id
_entity_poly.type
_entity_poly.pdbx_seq_one_letter_code
_entity_poly.pdbx_strand_id
1 'polypeptide(L)'
;MSLVTRNGTPVDAPVAPPKVVRQRRVRPGLLGLAVLLIALGGLGAAFAVTSVRATGSYLAVARPVEVGRQLSAADLVAVQVSGGQGLAPVPARRLNEVVGLRAAVSLTPGTLLTRAQLTDDPLLGPGQQQIALGLEPSQVPARKLHPGDKVLLVSTPDSNAEGPARSGGTRFEATVIDTATPENDDVVVYLALAVRDVPAVVVLAADDRIAVVLTEAA
;
A
#
# COMPACT_ATOMS: atom_id res chain seq x y z
N MET A 1 -63.56 53.41 86.46
CA MET A 1 -62.22 53.81 86.00
C MET A 1 -62.14 53.35 84.55
N SER A 2 -62.35 54.25 83.59
CA SER A 2 -61.25 54.91 82.86
C SER A 2 -60.49 53.89 81.99
N LEU A 3 -60.33 54.02 80.67
CA LEU A 3 -60.29 55.17 79.78
C LEU A 3 -60.10 54.62 78.33
N VAL A 4 -60.52 55.42 77.34
CA VAL A 4 -59.73 55.74 76.12
C VAL A 4 -59.67 54.71 74.98
N THR A 5 -60.51 54.97 73.99
CA THR A 5 -60.20 55.21 72.56
C THR A 5 -58.88 54.69 71.97
N ARG A 6 -59.00 53.99 70.82
CA ARG A 6 -58.61 54.53 69.51
C ARG A 6 -59.09 53.62 68.37
N ASN A 7 -59.94 54.20 67.52
CA ASN A 7 -60.18 53.72 66.17
C ASN A 7 -58.93 53.94 65.31
N GLY A 8 -58.58 52.92 64.55
CA GLY A 8 -57.56 52.96 63.51
C GLY A 8 -57.61 51.67 62.71
N THR A 9 -58.68 51.47 61.93
CA THR A 9 -58.68 50.42 60.90
C THR A 9 -57.71 50.85 59.80
N PRO A 10 -56.67 50.08 59.47
CA PRO A 10 -55.85 50.38 58.31
C PRO A 10 -56.76 50.34 57.07
N VAL A 11 -56.66 51.42 56.30
CA VAL A 11 -57.30 51.58 54.99
C VAL A 11 -56.88 50.41 54.10
N ASP A 12 -57.86 49.65 53.65
CA ASP A 12 -57.70 48.55 52.70
C ASP A 12 -57.32 49.18 51.34
N ALA A 13 -56.02 49.21 51.03
CA ALA A 13 -55.53 49.68 49.75
C ALA A 13 -55.95 48.67 48.67
N PRO A 14 -56.53 49.09 47.52
CA PRO A 14 -56.93 48.16 46.48
C PRO A 14 -55.71 47.40 45.97
N VAL A 15 -55.70 46.07 46.18
CA VAL A 15 -54.72 45.18 45.55
C VAL A 15 -54.98 45.22 44.05
N ALA A 16 -54.08 45.86 43.29
CA ALA A 16 -54.14 45.90 41.84
C ALA A 16 -54.07 44.45 41.30
N PRO A 17 -54.99 44.03 40.41
CA PRO A 17 -54.96 42.68 39.87
C PRO A 17 -53.66 42.46 39.08
N PRO A 18 -53.04 41.26 39.14
CA PRO A 18 -51.86 40.97 38.37
C PRO A 18 -52.18 41.14 36.89
N LYS A 19 -51.41 41.99 36.21
CA LYS A 19 -51.53 42.24 34.77
C LYS A 19 -51.32 40.91 34.05
N VAL A 20 -52.40 40.32 33.56
CA VAL A 20 -52.38 39.04 32.83
C VAL A 20 -51.36 39.16 31.71
N VAL A 21 -50.30 38.36 31.80
CA VAL A 21 -49.19 38.39 30.84
C VAL A 21 -49.79 38.09 29.48
N ARG A 22 -49.78 39.11 28.61
CA ARG A 22 -50.38 39.10 27.27
C ARG A 22 -50.01 37.78 26.60
N GLN A 23 -50.98 36.89 26.45
CA GLN A 23 -50.82 35.56 25.86
C GLN A 23 -50.06 35.74 24.55
N ARG A 24 -48.78 35.32 24.55
CA ARG A 24 -47.87 35.50 23.43
C ARG A 24 -48.53 34.78 22.26
N ARG A 25 -49.13 35.53 21.32
CA ARG A 25 -49.71 34.98 20.09
C ARG A 25 -48.58 34.28 19.37
N VAL A 26 -48.46 32.98 19.58
CA VAL A 26 -47.57 32.08 18.85
C VAL A 26 -48.04 32.17 17.41
N ARG A 27 -47.28 32.88 16.58
CA ARG A 27 -47.54 33.00 15.15
C ARG A 27 -47.17 31.64 14.55
N PRO A 28 -48.15 30.80 14.12
CA PRO A 28 -47.86 29.43 13.68
C PRO A 28 -46.89 29.40 12.49
N GLY A 29 -46.91 30.43 11.64
CA GLY A 29 -45.94 30.59 10.55
C GLY A 29 -44.49 30.75 11.02
N LEU A 30 -44.25 31.37 12.18
CA LEU A 30 -42.89 31.52 12.73
C LEU A 30 -42.35 30.19 13.29
N LEU A 31 -43.24 29.37 13.86
CA LEU A 31 -42.92 28.00 14.27
C LEU A 31 -42.60 27.12 13.06
N GLY A 32 -43.38 27.21 11.98
CA GLY A 32 -43.10 26.51 10.73
C GLY A 32 -41.74 26.89 10.14
N LEU A 33 -41.41 28.19 10.11
CA LEU A 33 -40.10 28.68 9.67
C LEU A 33 -38.97 28.13 10.56
N ALA A 34 -39.13 28.15 11.88
CA ALA A 34 -38.13 27.64 12.81
C ALA A 34 -37.87 26.14 12.59
N VAL A 35 -38.93 25.33 12.44
CA VAL A 35 -38.81 23.90 12.16
C VAL A 35 -38.14 23.65 10.81
N LEU A 36 -38.49 24.42 9.77
CA LEU A 36 -37.89 24.31 8.45
C LEU A 36 -36.38 24.63 8.48
N LEU A 37 -35.99 25.71 9.16
CA LEU A 37 -34.58 26.08 9.31
C LEU A 37 -33.79 25.05 10.12
N ILE A 38 -34.38 24.49 11.19
CA ILE A 38 -33.76 23.40 11.97
C ILE A 38 -33.60 22.16 11.10
N ALA A 39 -34.61 21.79 10.31
CA ALA A 39 -34.56 20.64 9.42
C ALA A 39 -33.49 20.83 8.33
N LEU A 40 -33.45 21.99 7.67
CA LEU A 40 -32.45 22.33 6.65
C LEU A 40 -31.03 22.38 7.23
N GLY A 41 -30.85 23.00 8.39
CA GLY A 41 -29.56 23.05 9.08
C GLY A 41 -29.09 21.67 9.51
N GLY A 42 -30.00 20.85 10.05
CA GLY A 42 -29.73 19.46 10.42
C GLY A 42 -29.37 18.59 9.23
N LEU A 43 -30.14 18.65 8.14
CA LEU A 43 -29.84 17.92 6.90
C LEU A 43 -28.53 18.40 6.28
N GLY A 44 -28.28 19.71 6.24
CA GLY A 44 -27.06 20.29 5.71
C GLY A 44 -25.83 19.89 6.52
N ALA A 45 -25.91 19.90 7.86
CA ALA A 45 -24.85 19.44 8.73
C ALA A 45 -24.61 17.92 8.59
N ALA A 46 -25.68 17.12 8.54
CA ALA A 46 -25.58 15.68 8.30
C ALA A 46 -24.92 15.40 6.94
N PHE A 47 -25.36 16.09 5.89
CA PHE A 47 -24.81 15.97 4.54
C PHE A 47 -23.34 16.41 4.48
N ALA A 48 -22.97 17.51 5.12
CA ALA A 48 -21.58 17.97 5.19
C ALA A 48 -20.70 16.94 5.92
N VAL A 49 -21.17 16.38 7.04
CA VAL A 49 -20.46 15.35 7.79
C VAL A 49 -20.33 14.05 6.98
N THR A 50 -21.36 13.63 6.25
CA THR A 50 -21.29 12.43 5.40
C THR A 50 -20.43 12.64 4.16
N SER A 51 -20.41 13.85 3.59
CA SER A 51 -19.59 14.19 2.42
C SER A 51 -18.10 14.20 2.75
N VAL A 52 -17.74 14.72 3.94
CA VAL A 52 -16.36 14.67 4.45
C VAL A 52 -15.92 13.25 4.82
N ARG A 53 -16.89 12.37 5.14
CA ARG A 53 -16.67 10.94 5.43
C ARG A 53 -16.82 10.03 4.21
N ALA A 54 -16.78 10.57 2.99
CA ALA A 54 -16.71 9.75 1.78
C ALA A 54 -15.30 9.11 1.66
N THR A 55 -15.01 8.22 2.59
CA THR A 55 -13.78 7.44 2.66
C THR A 55 -13.85 6.35 1.61
N GLY A 56 -12.85 6.29 0.71
CA GLY A 56 -12.76 5.22 -0.28
C GLY A 56 -12.17 3.95 0.36
N SER A 57 -12.69 2.78 -0.01
CA SER A 57 -12.08 1.50 0.39
C SER A 57 -11.05 1.08 -0.65
N TYR A 58 -9.79 1.01 -0.23
CA TYR A 58 -8.63 0.71 -1.05
C TYR A 58 -7.87 -0.50 -0.50
N LEU A 59 -7.10 -1.17 -1.35
CA LEU A 59 -6.22 -2.26 -0.94
C LEU A 59 -4.93 -1.70 -0.38
N ALA A 60 -4.55 -2.18 0.80
CA ALA A 60 -3.25 -1.98 1.39
C ALA A 60 -2.53 -3.32 1.52
N VAL A 61 -1.20 -3.25 1.58
CA VAL A 61 -0.33 -4.41 1.78
C VAL A 61 -0.42 -4.84 3.25
N ALA A 62 -0.84 -6.07 3.50
CA ALA A 62 -0.94 -6.65 4.85
C ALA A 62 0.36 -7.32 5.30
N ARG A 63 1.07 -7.96 4.37
CA ARG A 63 2.32 -8.69 4.62
C ARG A 63 3.40 -8.24 3.64
N PRO A 64 4.69 -8.31 4.01
CA PRO A 64 5.75 -7.97 3.07
C PRO A 64 5.71 -8.94 1.89
N VAL A 65 5.70 -8.40 0.67
CA VAL A 65 5.75 -9.18 -0.57
C VAL A 65 6.98 -8.75 -1.35
N GLU A 66 7.83 -9.72 -1.67
CA GLU A 66 9.07 -9.50 -2.42
C GLU A 66 8.77 -9.27 -3.91
N VAL A 67 9.70 -8.61 -4.60
CA VAL A 67 9.64 -8.41 -6.05
C VAL A 67 9.47 -9.75 -6.76
N GLY A 68 8.69 -9.77 -7.84
CA GLY A 68 8.39 -10.95 -8.66
C GLY A 68 7.46 -11.98 -8.00
N ARG A 69 7.18 -11.86 -6.70
CA ARG A 69 6.29 -12.79 -6.00
C ARG A 69 4.84 -12.55 -6.41
N GLN A 70 4.11 -13.65 -6.59
CA GLN A 70 2.68 -13.61 -6.88
C GLN A 70 1.88 -13.17 -5.65
N LEU A 71 0.99 -12.19 -5.82
CA LEU A 71 0.13 -11.69 -4.76
C LEU A 71 -1.01 -12.67 -4.47
N SER A 72 -1.17 -13.00 -3.19
CA SER A 72 -2.33 -13.75 -2.69
C SER A 72 -3.33 -12.84 -1.98
N ALA A 73 -4.56 -13.31 -1.81
CA ALA A 73 -5.59 -12.59 -1.04
C ALA A 73 -5.18 -12.36 0.43
N ALA A 74 -4.30 -13.21 0.98
CA ALA A 74 -3.81 -13.09 2.35
C ALA A 74 -2.72 -12.01 2.51
N ASP A 75 -2.15 -11.51 1.40
CA ASP A 75 -1.15 -10.44 1.42
C ASP A 75 -1.77 -9.04 1.39
N LEU A 76 -3.09 -8.96 1.21
CA LEU A 76 -3.80 -7.71 1.01
C LEU A 76 -4.89 -7.53 2.06
N VAL A 77 -5.11 -6.27 2.47
CA VAL A 77 -6.17 -5.89 3.39
C VAL A 77 -6.92 -4.67 2.84
N ALA A 78 -8.24 -4.66 2.98
CA ALA A 78 -9.04 -3.51 2.62
C ALA A 78 -8.99 -2.46 3.74
N VAL A 79 -8.53 -1.25 3.41
CA VAL A 79 -8.44 -0.12 4.33
C VAL A 79 -9.31 1.02 3.82
N GLN A 80 -9.97 1.72 4.74
CA GLN A 80 -10.71 2.94 4.41
C GLN A 80 -9.76 4.13 4.55
N VAL A 81 -9.46 4.79 3.43
CA VAL A 81 -8.62 6.01 3.42
C VAL A 81 -9.34 7.12 2.69
N SER A 82 -9.28 8.34 3.23
CA SER A 82 -9.77 9.54 2.54
C SER A 82 -8.87 9.78 1.33
N GLY A 83 -9.39 9.53 0.14
CA GLY A 83 -8.61 9.56 -1.10
C GLY A 83 -8.00 10.95 -1.32
N GLY A 84 -6.68 11.05 -1.16
CA GLY A 84 -5.92 12.24 -1.52
C GLY A 84 -5.76 12.34 -3.04
N GLN A 85 -5.83 13.55 -3.57
CA GLN A 85 -5.56 13.80 -4.99
C GLN A 85 -4.09 13.49 -5.30
N GLY A 86 -3.83 12.62 -6.29
CA GLY A 86 -2.48 12.24 -6.71
C GLY A 86 -2.08 10.79 -6.42
N LEU A 87 -2.85 10.05 -5.62
CA LEU A 87 -2.68 8.61 -5.46
C LEU A 87 -3.62 7.88 -6.42
N ALA A 88 -3.12 6.83 -7.10
CA ALA A 88 -3.92 5.90 -7.90
C ALA A 88 -4.02 4.52 -7.21
N PRO A 89 -4.54 4.44 -5.97
CA PRO A 89 -4.63 3.18 -5.24
C PRO A 89 -5.69 2.26 -5.85
N VAL A 90 -5.46 0.95 -5.73
CA VAL A 90 -6.39 -0.07 -6.21
C VAL A 90 -7.61 -0.12 -5.27
N PRO A 91 -8.85 0.05 -5.78
CA PRO A 91 -10.05 -0.12 -4.98
C PRO A 91 -10.20 -1.54 -4.44
N ALA A 92 -10.72 -1.70 -3.22
CA ALA A 92 -10.93 -3.02 -2.61
C ALA A 92 -11.82 -3.96 -3.44
N ARG A 93 -12.74 -3.41 -4.25
CA ARG A 93 -13.60 -4.18 -5.16
C ARG A 93 -12.83 -4.91 -6.25
N ARG A 94 -11.60 -4.47 -6.56
CA ARG A 94 -10.72 -5.06 -7.58
C ARG A 94 -9.73 -6.08 -7.01
N LEU A 95 -9.96 -6.58 -5.79
CA LEU A 95 -9.12 -7.61 -5.18
C LEU A 95 -8.91 -8.81 -6.12
N ASN A 96 -9.97 -9.29 -6.78
CA ASN A 96 -9.88 -10.42 -7.71
C ASN A 96 -9.07 -10.11 -8.99
N GLU A 97 -8.90 -8.83 -9.35
CA GLU A 97 -8.07 -8.43 -10.50
C GLU A 97 -6.58 -8.39 -10.14
N VAL A 98 -6.25 -8.22 -8.85
CA VAL A 98 -4.86 -8.10 -8.39
C VAL A 98 -4.31 -9.37 -7.77
N VAL A 99 -5.18 -10.24 -7.24
CA VAL A 99 -4.78 -11.57 -6.81
C VAL A 99 -4.35 -12.37 -8.04
N GLY A 100 -3.14 -12.91 -7.99
CA GLY A 100 -2.53 -13.62 -9.11
C GLY A 100 -1.54 -12.78 -9.92
N LEU A 101 -1.58 -11.43 -9.81
CA LEU A 101 -0.53 -10.57 -10.36
C LEU A 101 0.75 -10.68 -9.53
N ARG A 102 1.88 -10.26 -10.11
CA ARG A 102 3.18 -10.23 -9.43
C ARG A 102 3.51 -8.83 -8.94
N ALA A 103 4.26 -8.75 -7.85
CA ALA A 103 4.80 -7.50 -7.36
C ALA A 103 5.94 -7.03 -8.28
N ALA A 104 5.82 -5.84 -8.87
CA ALA A 104 6.88 -5.25 -9.69
C ALA A 104 7.99 -4.61 -8.83
N VAL A 105 7.66 -4.25 -7.59
CA VAL A 105 8.55 -3.65 -6.60
C VAL A 105 8.34 -4.32 -5.25
N SER A 106 9.28 -4.13 -4.31
CA SER A 106 9.13 -4.61 -2.95
C SER A 106 7.93 -3.91 -2.28
N LEU A 107 7.00 -4.69 -1.76
CA LEU A 107 5.77 -4.20 -1.14
C LEU A 107 5.90 -4.25 0.39
N THR A 108 5.91 -3.08 1.01
CA THR A 108 6.01 -2.94 2.47
C THR A 108 4.62 -2.94 3.10
N PRO A 109 4.41 -3.63 4.23
CA PRO A 109 3.16 -3.58 4.98
C PRO A 109 2.70 -2.16 5.31
N GLY A 110 1.38 -1.94 5.26
CA GLY A 110 0.77 -0.64 5.57
C GLY A 110 0.83 0.39 4.42
N THR A 111 1.47 0.06 3.29
CA THR A 111 1.43 0.88 2.08
C THR A 111 0.17 0.64 1.27
N LEU A 112 -0.33 1.68 0.60
CA LEU A 112 -1.45 1.54 -0.34
C LEU A 112 -0.95 0.88 -1.63
N LEU A 113 -1.66 -0.15 -2.07
CA LEU A 113 -1.34 -0.84 -3.31
C LEU A 113 -1.76 0.01 -4.50
N THR A 114 -0.85 0.26 -5.42
CA THR A 114 -1.11 0.98 -6.68
C THR A 114 -0.89 0.05 -7.88
N ARG A 115 -1.57 0.32 -9.00
CA ARG A 115 -1.42 -0.52 -10.22
C ARG A 115 -0.01 -0.51 -10.79
N ALA A 116 0.76 0.56 -10.59
CA ALA A 116 2.14 0.66 -11.08
C ALA A 116 3.11 -0.26 -10.32
N GLN A 117 2.72 -0.77 -9.15
CA GLN A 117 3.52 -1.71 -8.36
C GLN A 117 3.20 -3.18 -8.69
N LEU A 118 2.29 -3.41 -9.63
CA LEU A 118 1.86 -4.72 -10.06
C LEU A 118 2.31 -4.93 -11.51
N THR A 119 2.78 -6.13 -11.80
CA THR A 119 3.09 -6.55 -13.17
C THR A 119 2.48 -7.92 -13.43
N ASP A 120 2.01 -8.10 -14.66
CA ASP A 120 1.66 -9.41 -15.22
C ASP A 120 2.71 -9.86 -16.24
N ASP A 121 3.72 -9.03 -16.49
CA ASP A 121 4.73 -9.35 -17.48
C ASP A 121 5.52 -10.58 -17.02
N PRO A 122 5.74 -11.56 -17.91
CA PRO A 122 6.67 -12.63 -17.64
C PRO A 122 8.04 -12.01 -17.35
N LEU A 123 8.72 -12.48 -16.30
CA LEU A 123 10.08 -12.04 -15.95
C LEU A 123 11.09 -12.25 -17.10
N LEU A 124 10.72 -13.01 -18.14
CA LEU A 124 11.45 -13.15 -19.38
C LEU A 124 10.91 -12.14 -20.41
N GLY A 125 11.72 -11.12 -20.71
CA GLY A 125 11.44 -10.21 -21.82
C GLY A 125 11.58 -10.88 -23.20
N PRO A 126 11.04 -10.27 -24.27
CA PRO A 126 11.25 -10.77 -25.63
C PRO A 126 12.75 -10.79 -25.96
N GLY A 127 13.24 -11.96 -26.40
CA GLY A 127 14.67 -12.16 -26.69
C GLY A 127 15.52 -12.52 -25.46
N GLN A 128 14.89 -12.78 -24.31
CA GLN A 128 15.55 -13.40 -23.17
C GLN A 128 15.19 -14.89 -23.03
N GLN A 129 16.11 -15.65 -22.43
CA GLN A 129 16.00 -17.07 -22.14
C GLN A 129 16.42 -17.32 -20.69
N GLN A 130 15.75 -18.28 -20.07
CA GLN A 130 16.03 -18.68 -18.69
C GLN A 130 17.07 -19.80 -18.67
N ILE A 131 18.07 -19.66 -17.80
CA ILE A 131 18.98 -20.74 -17.43
C ILE A 131 18.90 -20.99 -15.92
N ALA A 132 19.29 -22.19 -15.50
CA ALA A 132 19.54 -22.51 -14.11
C ALA A 132 21.06 -22.59 -13.89
N LEU A 133 21.53 -21.94 -12.84
CA LEU A 133 22.91 -21.99 -12.39
C LEU A 133 22.92 -22.54 -10.96
N GLY A 134 23.56 -23.70 -10.77
CA GLY A 134 23.88 -24.20 -9.45
C GLY A 134 25.12 -23.48 -8.94
N LEU A 135 25.00 -22.78 -7.82
CA LEU A 135 26.08 -22.05 -7.19
C LEU A 135 26.29 -22.60 -5.78
N GLU A 136 27.55 -22.73 -5.38
CA GLU A 136 27.89 -22.98 -3.98
C GLU A 136 27.51 -21.75 -3.13
N PRO A 137 27.19 -21.90 -1.83
CA PRO A 137 26.89 -20.77 -0.94
C PRO A 137 27.97 -19.68 -0.91
N SER A 138 29.23 -20.04 -1.18
CA SER A 138 30.38 -19.11 -1.26
C SER A 138 30.40 -18.27 -2.54
N GLN A 139 29.72 -18.72 -3.60
CA GLN A 139 29.67 -18.08 -4.91
C GLN A 139 28.45 -17.15 -5.07
N VAL A 140 27.49 -17.21 -4.14
CA VAL A 140 26.32 -16.34 -4.15
C VAL A 140 26.72 -14.96 -3.59
N PRO A 141 26.55 -13.86 -4.35
CA PRO A 141 27.01 -12.52 -3.94
C PRO A 141 26.20 -11.91 -2.79
N ALA A 142 25.07 -12.51 -2.42
CA ALA A 142 24.21 -12.07 -1.34
C ALA A 142 23.70 -13.26 -0.52
N ARG A 143 23.39 -13.03 0.76
CA ARG A 143 22.79 -14.06 1.62
C ARG A 143 21.42 -14.55 1.12
N LYS A 144 20.71 -13.68 0.41
CA LYS A 144 19.43 -13.95 -0.23
C LYS A 144 19.36 -13.09 -1.50
N LEU A 145 19.06 -13.72 -2.63
CA LEU A 145 18.77 -13.03 -3.88
C LEU A 145 17.25 -12.92 -4.02
N HIS A 146 16.80 -11.80 -4.58
CA HIS A 146 15.39 -11.54 -4.83
C HIS A 146 15.12 -11.59 -6.35
N PRO A 147 13.93 -12.05 -6.77
CA PRO A 147 13.51 -11.88 -8.16
C PRO A 147 13.58 -10.40 -8.56
N GLY A 148 14.14 -10.10 -9.72
CA GLY A 148 14.37 -8.73 -10.19
C GLY A 148 15.77 -8.17 -9.89
N ASP A 149 16.56 -8.82 -9.02
CA ASP A 149 17.96 -8.42 -8.80
C ASP A 149 18.75 -8.51 -10.12
N LYS A 150 19.56 -7.48 -10.40
CA LYS A 150 20.46 -7.48 -11.55
C LYS A 150 21.80 -8.04 -11.13
N VAL A 151 22.24 -9.06 -11.86
CA VAL A 151 23.54 -9.69 -11.63
C VAL A 151 24.36 -9.66 -12.90
N LEU A 152 25.67 -9.66 -12.71
CA LEU A 152 26.65 -9.72 -13.76
C LEU A 152 27.42 -11.03 -13.65
N LEU A 153 27.37 -11.81 -14.71
CA LEU A 153 28.15 -13.02 -14.86
C LEU A 153 29.49 -12.63 -15.47
N VAL A 154 30.59 -12.93 -14.78
CA VAL A 154 31.94 -12.64 -15.24
C VAL A 154 32.65 -13.96 -15.53
N SER A 155 33.21 -14.11 -16.73
CA SER A 155 34.03 -15.27 -17.05
C SER A 155 35.36 -15.22 -16.31
N THR A 156 35.70 -16.28 -15.59
CA THR A 156 37.02 -16.44 -14.97
C THR A 156 38.00 -17.03 -15.98
N PRO A 157 39.26 -16.55 -16.07
CA PRO A 157 40.27 -17.15 -16.95
C PRO A 157 40.50 -18.62 -16.60
N ASP A 158 40.81 -19.43 -17.61
CA ASP A 158 41.23 -20.82 -17.44
C ASP A 158 42.49 -20.87 -16.59
N SER A 159 42.45 -21.61 -15.48
CA SER A 159 43.63 -21.87 -14.66
C SER A 159 44.70 -22.70 -15.41
N ASN A 160 44.29 -23.42 -16.47
CA ASN A 160 45.14 -24.25 -17.33
C ASN A 160 45.52 -23.59 -18.67
N ALA A 161 45.14 -22.33 -18.92
CA ALA A 161 45.55 -21.65 -20.15
C ALA A 161 46.96 -21.06 -20.00
N GLU A 162 47.94 -21.73 -20.58
CA GLU A 162 49.30 -21.23 -20.78
C GLU A 162 49.29 -20.04 -21.76
N GLY A 163 48.94 -18.85 -21.29
CA GLY A 163 48.92 -17.63 -22.09
C GLY A 163 48.71 -16.38 -21.23
N PRO A 164 49.14 -15.19 -21.68
CA PRO A 164 48.96 -13.97 -20.90
C PRO A 164 47.47 -13.79 -20.60
N ALA A 165 47.13 -13.80 -19.32
CA ALA A 165 45.77 -13.61 -18.83
C ALA A 165 45.20 -12.36 -19.51
N ARG A 166 44.25 -12.53 -20.43
CA ARG A 166 43.56 -11.40 -21.04
C ARG A 166 42.77 -10.74 -19.91
N SER A 167 43.30 -9.63 -19.40
CA SER A 167 42.72 -8.82 -18.34
C SER A 167 41.37 -8.27 -18.79
N GLY A 168 40.31 -9.06 -18.61
CA GLY A 168 38.96 -8.71 -19.01
C GLY A 168 38.14 -9.95 -19.30
N GLY A 169 37.66 -10.62 -18.23
CA GLY A 169 36.62 -11.62 -18.39
C GLY A 169 35.42 -11.04 -19.14
N THR A 170 34.81 -11.84 -20.01
CA THR A 170 33.56 -11.48 -20.68
C THR A 170 32.49 -11.30 -19.62
N ARG A 171 31.68 -10.25 -19.76
CA ARG A 171 30.65 -9.86 -18.82
C ARG A 171 29.29 -10.03 -19.47
N PHE A 172 28.38 -10.72 -18.80
CA PHE A 172 27.01 -10.92 -19.26
C PHE A 172 26.04 -10.39 -18.21
N GLU A 173 25.12 -9.55 -18.63
CA GLU A 173 24.05 -9.03 -17.76
C GLU A 173 22.93 -10.05 -17.66
N ALA A 174 22.51 -10.35 -16.43
CA ALA A 174 21.40 -11.24 -16.16
C ALA A 174 20.47 -10.65 -15.10
N THR A 175 19.23 -11.11 -15.08
CA THR A 175 18.24 -10.75 -14.05
C THR A 175 17.79 -12.01 -13.34
N VAL A 176 17.75 -11.98 -12.01
CA VAL A 176 17.27 -13.10 -11.21
C VAL A 176 15.76 -13.25 -11.41
N ILE A 177 15.32 -14.42 -11.83
CA ILE A 177 13.90 -14.77 -11.97
C ILE A 177 13.39 -15.38 -10.67
N ASP A 178 14.16 -16.31 -10.12
CA ASP A 178 13.81 -17.04 -8.91
C ASP A 178 15.06 -17.70 -8.32
N THR A 179 14.98 -18.14 -7.06
CA THR A 179 16.02 -18.93 -6.42
C THR A 179 15.43 -20.12 -5.68
N ALA A 180 16.11 -21.26 -5.74
CA ALA A 180 15.76 -22.45 -5.01
C ALA A 180 16.99 -22.96 -4.25
N THR A 181 16.82 -23.28 -2.97
CA THR A 181 17.86 -23.92 -2.16
C THR A 181 17.42 -25.36 -1.89
N PRO A 182 17.80 -26.33 -2.74
CA PRO A 182 17.60 -27.75 -2.45
C PRO A 182 18.28 -28.18 -1.13
N GLU A 183 17.90 -29.33 -0.59
CA GLU A 183 18.40 -29.85 0.70
C GLU A 183 19.93 -30.07 0.75
N ASN A 184 20.61 -30.05 -0.41
CA ASN A 184 22.05 -30.26 -0.54
C ASN A 184 22.91 -29.01 -0.27
N ASP A 185 22.33 -27.94 0.30
CA ASP A 185 22.99 -26.65 0.59
C ASP A 185 23.45 -25.86 -0.66
N ASP A 186 23.29 -26.42 -1.86
CA ASP A 186 23.47 -25.70 -3.12
C ASP A 186 22.38 -24.66 -3.34
N VAL A 187 22.73 -23.53 -3.96
CA VAL A 187 21.77 -22.50 -4.35
C VAL A 187 21.59 -22.52 -5.86
N VAL A 188 20.40 -22.91 -6.31
CA VAL A 188 20.01 -22.85 -7.73
C VAL A 188 19.40 -21.49 -8.02
N VAL A 189 20.07 -20.70 -8.85
CA VAL A 189 19.59 -19.38 -9.28
C VAL A 189 19.06 -19.51 -10.70
N TYR A 190 17.80 -19.10 -10.90
CA TYR A 190 17.19 -19.00 -12.23
C TYR A 190 17.42 -17.60 -12.77
N LEU A 191 18.08 -17.51 -13.92
CA LEU A 191 18.56 -16.25 -14.48
C LEU A 191 18.00 -16.03 -15.88
N ALA A 192 17.52 -14.81 -16.14
CA ALA A 192 17.15 -14.35 -17.47
C ALA A 192 18.38 -13.72 -18.15
N LEU A 193 18.72 -14.21 -19.35
CA LEU A 193 19.83 -13.76 -20.18
C LEU A 193 19.37 -13.48 -21.59
N ALA A 194 20.08 -12.63 -22.33
CA ALA A 194 19.81 -12.49 -23.77
C ALA A 194 20.11 -13.80 -24.50
N VAL A 195 19.24 -14.20 -25.44
CA VAL A 195 19.35 -15.46 -26.21
C VAL A 195 20.74 -15.64 -26.86
N ARG A 196 21.39 -14.54 -27.26
CA ARG A 196 22.75 -14.54 -27.84
C ARG A 196 23.86 -14.96 -26.87
N ASP A 197 23.67 -14.73 -25.58
CA ASP A 197 24.68 -14.91 -24.54
C ASP A 197 24.55 -16.28 -23.85
N VAL A 198 23.35 -16.89 -23.92
CA VAL A 198 23.04 -18.19 -23.30
C VAL A 198 24.04 -19.29 -23.68
N PRO A 199 24.41 -19.51 -24.96
CA PRO A 199 25.33 -20.61 -25.29
C PRO A 199 26.71 -20.43 -24.65
N ALA A 200 27.23 -19.20 -24.62
CA ALA A 200 28.52 -18.90 -23.99
C ALA A 200 28.47 -19.09 -22.47
N VAL A 201 27.40 -18.63 -21.83
CA VAL A 201 27.21 -18.79 -20.39
C VAL A 201 27.04 -20.26 -20.02
N VAL A 202 26.30 -21.06 -20.79
CA VAL A 202 26.12 -22.50 -20.50
C VAL A 202 27.44 -23.25 -20.55
N VAL A 203 28.31 -22.95 -21.53
CA VAL A 203 29.64 -23.58 -21.61
C VAL A 203 30.50 -23.17 -20.40
N LEU A 204 30.54 -21.88 -20.07
CA LEU A 204 31.30 -21.38 -18.93
C LEU A 204 30.78 -21.92 -17.58
N ALA A 205 29.47 -22.12 -17.47
CA ALA A 205 28.82 -22.70 -16.30
C ALA A 205 29.18 -24.17 -16.13
N ALA A 206 29.24 -24.92 -17.23
CA ALA A 206 29.63 -26.33 -17.22
C ALA A 206 31.09 -26.54 -16.82
N ASP A 207 31.94 -25.54 -17.04
CA ASP A 207 33.36 -25.56 -16.67
C ASP A 207 33.63 -24.94 -15.27
N ASP A 208 32.60 -24.54 -14.50
CA ASP A 208 32.73 -23.80 -13.22
C ASP A 208 33.55 -22.51 -13.31
N ARG A 209 33.47 -21.83 -14.46
CA ARG A 209 34.25 -20.61 -14.78
C ARG A 209 33.43 -19.33 -14.75
N ILE A 210 32.40 -19.29 -13.93
CA ILE A 210 31.52 -18.13 -13.78
C ILE A 210 31.60 -17.60 -12.36
N ALA A 211 31.90 -16.31 -12.24
CA ALA A 211 31.67 -15.55 -11.01
C ALA A 211 30.40 -14.71 -11.16
N VAL A 212 29.53 -14.73 -10.14
CA VAL A 212 28.30 -13.93 -10.09
C VAL A 212 28.54 -12.69 -9.23
N VAL A 213 28.23 -11.52 -9.77
CA VAL A 213 28.35 -10.24 -9.06
C VAL A 213 26.99 -9.57 -9.00
N LEU A 214 26.53 -9.15 -7.83
CA LEU A 214 25.32 -8.35 -7.68
C LEU A 214 25.61 -6.90 -8.07
N THR A 215 24.90 -6.37 -9.08
CA THR A 215 25.09 -4.99 -9.54
C THR A 215 24.03 -4.04 -9.02
N GLU A 216 22.79 -4.52 -8.89
CA GLU A 216 21.66 -3.75 -8.38
C GLU A 216 20.71 -4.69 -7.62
N ALA A 217 20.40 -4.34 -6.38
CA ALA A 217 19.39 -5.02 -5.56
C ALA A 217 18.02 -4.36 -5.78
N ALA A 218 16.96 -5.17 -5.85
CA ALA A 218 15.58 -4.73 -6.08
C ALA A 218 14.84 -4.26 -4.81
#